data_AF-A0A3D0Y2D7-F1
#
_entry.id   AF-A0A3D0Y2D7-F1
#
_cell.length_a   1.000
_cell.length_b   1.000
_cell.length_c   1.000
_cell.angle_alpha   90.00
_cell.angle_beta   90.00
_cell.angle_gamma   90.00
#
_symmetry.space_group_name_H-M   'P 1'
#
loop_
_entity.id
_entity.type
_entity.pdbx_description
1 polymer ?
#
loop_
_entity_poly.entity_id
_entity_poly.type
_entity_poly.pdbx_seq_one_letter_code
_entity_poly.pdbx_strand_id
1 'polypeptide(L)'
;MLSGDNGILQKAADAKTNTEKANEKEQIQLEVLGSYNKSGELEISTVNSNIKNNITGVTTDDATKFPLTVTYISSGNSYTVDEDATVEKAIIYPPISELLNVNLSAPTEVEKSPYVQYVDSFGNNILCRVLYNNSGTVEIVALDCVGRVLLGYMDPKIPNSENGYDFSKTIEKARWSYNNAIKTLNDEASKYNNSTLSDRARCIGSNYQNPYKESSMSGWNRKLKGEDSNSSQDEQRLNALNEYNLKNNEIYWLSSRTGYAGADEYFHYIRCVGEGVDLSPQSDFVSFDDLCIVEYGDSLNYNYQNPMFKLRPVFRLLPDIKIKSGDGSYDNPYILKP
;
A
#
# COMPACT_ATOMS: atom_id res chain seq x y z
N MET A 1 34.41 3.43 47.20
CA MET A 1 33.35 3.46 46.17
C MET A 1 32.10 2.88 46.80
N LEU A 2 31.13 3.74 47.14
CA LEU A 2 29.80 3.31 47.59
C LEU A 2 29.03 2.82 46.36
N SER A 3 29.02 1.52 46.12
CA SER A 3 28.00 0.88 45.28
C SER A 3 26.74 0.71 46.11
N GLY A 4 26.07 1.80 46.47
CA GLY A 4 24.83 1.73 47.23
C GLY A 4 23.69 2.20 46.36
N ASP A 5 23.15 1.36 45.48
CA ASP A 5 21.95 1.72 44.71
C ASP A 5 21.28 0.47 44.09
N ASN A 6 20.50 -0.25 44.90
CA ASN A 6 19.54 -1.26 44.45
C ASN A 6 18.37 -0.60 43.69
N GLY A 7 18.64 0.07 42.57
CA GLY A 7 17.63 0.70 41.71
C GLY A 7 16.92 1.92 42.31
N ILE A 8 17.40 2.49 43.41
CA ILE A 8 16.79 3.68 44.03
C ILE A 8 16.90 4.90 43.12
N LEU A 9 18.08 5.14 42.52
CA LEU A 9 18.24 6.21 41.52
C LEU A 9 17.32 6.03 40.30
N GLN A 10 17.14 4.79 39.84
CA GLN A 10 16.22 4.50 38.73
C GLN A 10 14.77 4.79 39.12
N LYS A 11 14.32 4.30 40.28
CA LYS A 11 12.97 4.59 40.78
C LYS A 11 12.73 6.07 41.02
N ALA A 12 13.73 6.80 41.49
CA ALA A 12 13.64 8.25 41.66
C ALA A 12 13.53 8.97 40.32
N ALA A 13 14.28 8.54 39.30
CA ALA A 13 14.18 9.07 37.95
C ALA A 13 12.82 8.77 37.30
N ASP A 14 12.31 7.54 37.46
CA ASP A 14 10.99 7.14 36.96
C ASP A 14 9.86 7.91 37.66
N ALA A 15 9.94 8.07 38.98
CA ALA A 15 8.98 8.83 39.76
C ALA A 15 8.95 10.31 39.35
N LYS A 16 10.12 10.91 39.12
CA LYS A 16 10.23 12.28 38.59
C LYS A 16 9.53 12.39 37.23
N THR A 17 9.87 11.48 36.31
CA THR A 17 9.29 11.45 34.95
C THR A 17 7.77 11.26 34.97
N ASN A 18 7.25 10.39 35.85
CA ASN A 18 5.81 10.16 35.98
C ASN A 18 5.08 11.36 36.62
N THR A 19 5.72 12.03 37.58
CA THR A 19 5.20 13.26 38.19
C THR A 19 5.11 14.38 37.15
N GLU A 20 6.13 14.55 36.32
CA GLU A 20 6.12 15.52 35.21
C GLU A 20 4.97 15.26 34.24
N LYS A 21 4.79 14.00 33.80
CA LYS A 21 3.68 13.61 32.91
C LYS A 21 2.30 13.85 33.55
N ALA A 22 2.15 13.55 34.83
CA ALA A 22 0.90 13.76 35.55
C ALA A 22 0.56 15.25 35.64
N ASN A 23 1.54 16.09 35.97
CA ASN A 23 1.37 17.54 36.06
C ASN A 23 0.97 18.15 34.71
N GLU A 24 1.62 17.75 33.63
CA GLU A 24 1.29 18.20 32.27
C GLU A 24 -0.15 17.82 31.89
N LYS A 25 -0.54 16.56 32.14
CA LYS A 25 -1.92 16.10 31.89
C LYS A 25 -2.94 16.90 32.70
N GLU A 26 -2.66 17.15 33.98
CA GLU A 26 -3.56 17.89 34.88
C GLU A 26 -3.76 19.34 34.44
N GLN A 27 -2.69 20.02 34.00
CA GLN A 27 -2.79 21.38 33.46
C GLN A 27 -3.76 21.45 32.27
N ILE A 28 -3.63 20.51 31.33
CA ILE A 28 -4.56 20.45 30.18
C ILE A 28 -5.98 20.17 30.65
N GLN A 29 -6.18 19.23 31.58
CA GLN A 29 -7.51 18.91 32.12
C GLN A 29 -8.18 20.12 32.78
N LEU A 30 -7.43 20.95 33.51
CA LEU A 30 -7.95 22.18 34.12
C LEU A 30 -8.44 23.18 33.07
N GLU A 31 -7.67 23.38 32.00
CA GLU A 31 -8.08 24.29 30.92
C GLU A 31 -9.28 23.76 30.14
N VAL A 32 -9.36 22.46 29.91
CA VAL A 32 -10.52 21.82 29.26
C VAL A 32 -11.77 21.98 30.12
N LEU A 33 -11.69 21.76 31.44
CA LEU A 33 -12.80 21.98 32.37
C LEU A 33 -13.25 23.45 32.39
N GLY A 34 -12.33 24.39 32.22
CA GLY A 34 -12.62 25.82 32.11
C GLY A 34 -13.22 26.25 30.75
N SER A 35 -13.31 25.34 29.78
CA SER A 35 -13.69 25.66 28.40
C SER A 35 -15.14 25.38 28.04
N TYR A 36 -15.93 24.82 28.96
CA TYR A 36 -17.36 24.58 28.74
C TYR A 36 -18.14 25.88 28.56
N ASN A 37 -18.96 25.94 27.51
CA ASN A 37 -19.88 27.05 27.33
C ASN A 37 -21.08 26.92 28.29
N LYS A 38 -21.98 27.92 28.28
CA LYS A 38 -23.15 27.94 29.18
C LYS A 38 -24.15 26.80 28.92
N SER A 39 -24.06 26.14 27.76
CA SER A 39 -24.88 24.99 27.40
C SER A 39 -24.26 23.66 27.84
N GLY A 40 -23.03 23.68 28.38
CA GLY A 40 -22.30 22.46 28.75
C GLY A 40 -21.61 21.78 27.57
N GLU A 41 -21.39 22.49 26.47
CA GLU A 41 -20.69 21.97 25.29
C GLU A 41 -19.26 22.52 25.21
N LEU A 42 -18.35 21.72 24.66
CA LEU A 42 -16.98 22.13 24.36
C LEU A 42 -16.87 22.70 22.94
N GLU A 43 -16.27 23.87 22.82
CA GLU A 43 -15.90 24.46 21.55
C GLU A 43 -14.38 24.40 21.37
N ILE A 44 -13.90 23.78 20.29
CA ILE A 44 -12.46 23.57 20.07
C ILE A 44 -11.67 24.88 20.06
N SER A 45 -12.24 25.96 19.51
CA SER A 45 -11.62 27.28 19.51
C SER A 45 -11.37 27.78 20.93
N THR A 46 -12.32 27.57 21.84
CA THR A 46 -12.23 27.97 23.24
C THR A 46 -11.20 27.12 24.00
N VAL A 47 -11.24 25.80 23.81
CA VAL A 47 -10.23 24.87 24.38
C VAL A 47 -8.82 25.26 23.96
N ASN A 48 -8.60 25.45 22.66
CA ASN A 48 -7.32 25.84 22.09
C ASN A 48 -6.84 27.22 22.61
N SER A 49 -7.74 28.20 22.72
CA SER A 49 -7.41 29.50 23.28
C SER A 49 -7.01 29.43 24.74
N ASN A 50 -7.77 28.70 25.58
CA ASN A 50 -7.46 28.56 27.01
C ASN A 50 -6.10 27.88 27.22
N ILE A 51 -5.85 26.76 26.53
CA ILE A 51 -4.56 26.06 26.57
C ILE A 51 -3.40 27.00 26.19
N LYS A 52 -3.51 27.74 25.09
CA LYS A 52 -2.45 28.64 24.62
C LYS A 52 -2.22 29.85 25.53
N ASN A 53 -3.28 30.35 26.17
CA ASN A 53 -3.19 31.54 27.02
C ASN A 53 -2.67 31.20 28.43
N ASN A 54 -3.00 30.02 28.95
CA ASN A 54 -2.79 29.69 30.36
C ASN A 54 -1.68 28.65 30.58
N ILE A 55 -1.33 27.86 29.56
CA ILE A 55 -0.22 26.90 29.62
C ILE A 55 0.96 27.43 28.81
N THR A 56 2.08 27.69 29.49
CA THR A 56 3.29 28.18 28.82
C THR A 56 4.08 27.04 28.18
N GLY A 57 4.66 27.29 27.00
CA GLY A 57 5.58 26.34 26.38
C GLY A 57 4.89 25.15 25.71
N VAL A 58 3.66 25.32 25.26
CA VAL A 58 2.93 24.33 24.47
C VAL A 58 2.68 24.79 23.04
N THR A 59 2.53 23.84 22.13
CA THR A 59 1.94 24.03 20.80
C THR A 59 0.69 23.18 20.68
N THR A 60 -0.16 23.51 19.72
CA THR A 60 -1.32 22.70 19.34
C THR A 60 -1.30 22.42 17.85
N ASP A 61 -1.95 21.34 17.42
CA ASP A 61 -2.16 21.01 16.01
C ASP A 61 -3.39 21.74 15.41
N ASP A 62 -4.10 21.09 14.48
CA ASP A 62 -5.27 21.62 13.77
C ASP A 62 -6.45 21.87 14.73
N ALA A 63 -6.56 23.11 15.19
CA ALA A 63 -7.60 23.55 16.13
C ALA A 63 -8.97 23.82 15.47
N THR A 64 -9.32 23.08 14.41
CA THR A 64 -10.63 23.19 13.75
C THR A 64 -11.55 21.99 14.01
N LYS A 65 -11.01 20.85 14.47
CA LYS A 65 -11.77 19.65 14.84
C LYS A 65 -11.11 18.88 15.99
N PHE A 66 -11.92 18.26 16.84
CA PHE A 66 -11.39 17.29 17.80
C PHE A 66 -10.92 16.00 17.08
N PRO A 67 -9.96 15.25 17.65
CA PRO A 67 -9.21 15.57 18.86
C PRO A 67 -8.13 16.63 18.63
N LEU A 68 -7.94 17.52 19.61
CA LEU A 68 -6.87 18.52 19.64
C LEU A 68 -5.62 17.91 20.28
N THR A 69 -4.47 17.96 19.61
CA THR A 69 -3.18 17.54 20.17
C THR A 69 -2.46 18.73 20.79
N VAL A 70 -2.02 18.58 22.03
CA VAL A 70 -1.22 19.56 22.78
C VAL A 70 0.16 18.99 23.02
N THR A 71 1.21 19.71 22.62
CA THR A 71 2.61 19.27 22.75
C THR A 71 3.38 20.22 23.66
N TYR A 72 3.99 19.70 24.72
CA TYR A 72 4.91 20.44 25.57
C TYR A 72 6.29 20.51 24.90
N ILE A 73 6.77 21.72 24.62
CA ILE A 73 8.02 21.96 23.88
C ILE A 73 9.24 21.47 24.68
N SER A 74 9.22 21.65 26.01
CA SER A 74 10.35 21.34 26.89
C SER A 74 10.56 19.84 27.12
N SER A 75 9.47 19.09 27.31
CA SER A 75 9.51 17.65 27.58
C SER A 75 9.32 16.78 26.33
N GLY A 76 8.74 17.34 25.26
CA GLY A 76 8.32 16.60 24.07
C GLY A 76 7.08 15.72 24.29
N ASN A 77 6.52 15.67 25.50
CA ASN A 77 5.29 14.94 25.74
C ASN A 77 4.12 15.61 25.00
N SER A 78 3.16 14.79 24.56
CA SER A 78 1.92 15.29 23.98
C SER A 78 0.71 14.58 24.54
N TYR A 79 -0.44 15.25 24.46
CA TYR A 79 -1.73 14.81 24.95
C TYR A 79 -2.83 15.14 23.95
N THR A 80 -3.84 14.30 23.83
CA THR A 80 -5.03 14.56 23.01
C THR A 80 -6.20 14.92 23.89
N VAL A 81 -6.97 15.93 23.48
CA VAL A 81 -8.27 16.29 24.03
C VAL A 81 -9.34 15.90 23.02
N ASP A 82 -10.28 15.03 23.38
CA ASP A 82 -11.41 14.66 22.53
C ASP A 82 -12.66 15.53 22.79
N GLU A 83 -13.75 15.25 22.05
CA GLU A 83 -15.02 15.97 22.16
C GLU A 83 -15.75 15.74 23.50
N ASP A 84 -15.41 14.64 24.20
CA ASP A 84 -15.97 14.26 25.51
C ASP A 84 -15.13 14.79 26.69
N ALA A 85 -14.18 15.71 26.42
CA ALA A 85 -13.25 16.29 27.39
C ALA A 85 -12.21 15.31 27.95
N THR A 86 -12.04 14.13 27.35
CA THR A 86 -11.05 13.15 27.79
C THR A 86 -9.66 13.62 27.39
N VAL A 87 -8.74 13.63 28.35
CA VAL A 87 -7.32 13.94 28.13
C VAL A 87 -6.51 12.67 28.27
N GLU A 88 -5.91 12.24 27.16
CA GLU A 88 -5.05 11.06 27.11
C GLU A 88 -3.66 11.42 26.61
N LYS A 89 -2.66 10.60 26.94
CA LYS A 89 -1.33 10.80 26.38
C LYS A 89 -1.43 10.59 24.86
N ALA A 90 -1.06 11.60 24.09
CA ALA A 90 -1.07 11.51 22.65
C ALA A 90 -0.05 10.46 22.25
N ILE A 91 -0.49 9.53 21.42
CA ILE A 91 0.44 8.78 20.62
C ILE A 91 0.81 9.71 19.47
N ILE A 92 1.91 10.46 19.63
CA ILE A 92 2.51 11.17 18.50
C ILE A 92 3.08 10.08 17.62
N TYR A 93 2.33 9.70 16.61
CA TYR A 93 2.88 8.90 15.55
C TYR A 93 3.75 9.84 14.73
N PRO A 94 5.09 9.63 14.67
CA PRO A 94 5.88 10.34 13.68
C PRO A 94 5.29 10.10 12.27
N PRO A 95 5.63 10.95 11.28
CA PRO A 95 5.14 10.81 9.91
C PRO A 95 5.20 9.35 9.48
N ILE A 96 4.22 8.86 8.71
CA ILE A 96 4.23 7.45 8.28
C ILE A 96 5.53 7.04 7.61
N SER A 97 6.25 7.97 6.98
CA SER A 97 7.58 7.74 6.41
C SER A 97 8.68 7.40 7.43
N GLU A 98 8.51 7.72 8.70
CA GLU A 98 9.44 7.35 9.78
C GLU A 98 9.09 6.02 10.45
N LEU A 99 7.81 5.63 10.40
CA LEU A 99 7.30 4.39 11.02
C LEU A 99 7.23 3.22 10.04
N LEU A 100 6.79 3.48 8.81
CA LEU A 100 6.58 2.49 7.76
C LEU A 100 7.86 2.31 6.96
N ASN A 101 8.93 1.87 7.61
CA ASN A 101 10.23 1.63 6.99
C ASN A 101 10.38 0.20 6.48
N VAL A 102 11.31 0.02 5.52
CA VAL A 102 11.71 -1.29 5.02
C VAL A 102 13.19 -1.51 5.33
N ASN A 103 13.50 -2.48 6.19
CA ASN A 103 14.86 -2.89 6.53
C ASN A 103 15.04 -4.39 6.27
N LEU A 104 15.39 -4.75 5.03
CA LEU A 104 15.52 -6.14 4.60
C LEU A 104 16.56 -6.97 5.38
N SER A 105 17.45 -6.32 6.14
CA SER A 105 18.43 -6.98 7.01
C SER A 105 17.96 -7.19 8.45
N ALA A 106 16.76 -6.72 8.80
CA ALA A 106 16.23 -6.84 10.16
C ALA A 106 15.89 -8.29 10.54
N PRO A 107 16.01 -8.66 11.82
CA PRO A 107 15.81 -10.03 12.27
C PRO A 107 14.34 -10.45 12.34
N THR A 108 13.41 -9.52 12.63
CA THR A 108 11.98 -9.83 12.71
C THR A 108 11.22 -9.34 11.48
N GLU A 109 10.11 -10.01 11.16
CA GLU A 109 9.27 -9.66 10.00
C GLU A 109 8.70 -8.24 10.09
N VAL A 110 8.25 -7.81 11.27
CA VAL A 110 7.73 -6.44 11.48
C VAL A 110 8.81 -5.38 11.26
N GLU A 111 10.05 -5.63 11.71
CA GLU A 111 11.17 -4.71 11.48
C GLU A 111 11.65 -4.72 10.02
N LYS A 112 11.49 -5.84 9.31
CA LYS A 112 11.79 -5.90 7.87
C LYS A 112 10.85 -5.04 7.07
N SER A 113 9.56 -5.16 7.36
CA SER A 113 8.50 -4.37 6.77
C SER A 113 7.21 -4.58 7.57
N PRO A 114 6.62 -3.51 8.13
CA PRO A 114 5.44 -3.64 8.96
C PRO A 114 4.17 -3.90 8.14
N TYR A 115 3.16 -4.45 8.82
CA TYR A 115 1.82 -4.66 8.29
C TYR A 115 0.94 -3.44 8.53
N VAL A 116 0.06 -3.19 7.57
CA VAL A 116 -0.85 -2.03 7.54
C VAL A 116 -2.24 -2.52 7.15
N GLN A 117 -3.26 -2.12 7.91
CA GLN A 117 -4.65 -2.32 7.52
C GLN A 117 -5.09 -1.13 6.67
N TYR A 118 -5.32 -1.38 5.39
CA TYR A 118 -5.81 -0.39 4.45
C TYR A 118 -7.32 -0.57 4.21
N VAL A 119 -8.08 0.52 4.20
CA VAL A 119 -9.51 0.51 3.84
C VAL A 119 -9.63 0.95 2.39
N ASP A 120 -10.13 0.08 1.52
CA ASP A 120 -10.33 0.39 0.10
C ASP A 120 -11.50 1.36 -0.13
N SER A 121 -11.66 1.79 -1.39
CA SER A 121 -12.76 2.68 -1.83
C SER A 121 -14.17 2.11 -1.63
N PHE A 122 -14.29 0.79 -1.44
CA PHE A 122 -15.55 0.10 -1.21
C PHE A 122 -15.82 -0.11 0.30
N GLY A 123 -14.90 0.32 1.17
CA GLY A 123 -15.00 0.17 2.61
C GLY A 123 -14.51 -1.19 3.12
N ASN A 124 -13.83 -2.00 2.30
CA ASN A 124 -13.27 -3.28 2.73
C ASN A 124 -11.87 -3.10 3.31
N ASN A 125 -11.59 -3.90 4.33
CA ASN A 125 -10.27 -4.02 4.93
C ASN A 125 -9.37 -4.94 4.09
N ILE A 126 -8.27 -4.40 3.58
CA ILE A 126 -7.19 -5.11 2.90
C ILE A 126 -5.95 -5.09 3.78
N LEU A 127 -5.47 -6.27 4.18
CA LEU A 127 -4.20 -6.39 4.87
C LEU A 127 -3.07 -6.13 3.86
N CYS A 128 -2.18 -5.20 4.19
CA CYS A 128 -1.08 -4.79 3.34
C CYS A 128 0.25 -4.88 4.09
N ARG A 129 1.35 -4.87 3.33
CA ARG A 129 2.73 -4.75 3.84
C ARG A 129 3.44 -3.60 3.14
N VAL A 130 4.37 -2.95 3.82
CA VAL A 130 5.13 -1.85 3.20
C VAL A 130 6.06 -2.40 2.12
N LEU A 131 5.84 -1.98 0.87
CA LEU A 131 6.65 -2.38 -0.27
C LEU A 131 7.83 -1.41 -0.46
N TYR A 132 7.55 -0.11 -0.41
CA TYR A 132 8.54 0.94 -0.55
C TYR A 132 8.33 2.01 0.51
N ASN A 133 9.45 2.56 0.98
CA ASN A 133 9.50 3.86 1.61
C ASN A 133 10.80 4.52 1.15
N ASN A 134 10.68 5.32 0.09
CA ASN A 134 11.81 5.98 -0.55
C ASN A 134 11.59 7.49 -0.49
N SER A 135 12.43 8.19 0.27
CA SER A 135 12.39 9.66 0.38
C SER A 135 11.01 10.20 0.75
N GLY A 136 10.29 9.52 1.65
CA GLY A 136 8.97 9.94 2.13
C GLY A 136 7.79 9.48 1.28
N THR A 137 8.02 8.85 0.12
CA THR A 137 6.95 8.19 -0.64
C THR A 137 6.78 6.75 -0.15
N VAL A 138 5.66 6.48 0.51
CA VAL A 138 5.32 5.16 1.03
C VAL A 138 4.37 4.45 0.05
N GLU A 139 4.76 3.26 -0.41
CA GLU A 139 3.86 2.34 -1.11
C GLU A 139 3.64 1.08 -0.27
N ILE A 140 2.39 0.67 -0.13
CA ILE A 140 1.99 -0.58 0.52
C ILE A 140 1.39 -1.54 -0.51
N VAL A 141 1.69 -2.83 -0.40
CA VAL A 141 1.17 -3.88 -1.29
C VAL A 141 0.17 -4.75 -0.54
N ALA A 142 -0.95 -5.09 -1.19
CA ALA A 142 -1.94 -6.00 -0.63
C ALA A 142 -1.35 -7.41 -0.45
N LEU A 143 -1.67 -8.06 0.67
CA LEU A 143 -1.32 -9.45 0.91
C LEU A 143 -2.24 -10.38 0.12
N ASP A 144 -3.54 -10.22 0.32
CA ASP A 144 -4.57 -10.99 -0.37
C ASP A 144 -4.89 -10.36 -1.72
N CYS A 145 -5.02 -11.19 -2.75
CA CYS A 145 -5.35 -10.71 -4.09
C CYS A 145 -6.85 -10.40 -4.18
N VAL A 146 -7.17 -9.31 -4.88
CA VAL A 146 -8.52 -8.76 -5.05
C VAL A 146 -9.00 -8.89 -6.48
N GLY A 147 -10.33 -8.94 -6.64
CA GLY A 147 -10.97 -8.93 -7.95
C GLY A 147 -10.52 -10.07 -8.85
N ARG A 148 -10.93 -10.02 -10.12
CA ARG A 148 -10.43 -10.87 -11.20
C ARG A 148 -10.45 -10.08 -12.50
N VAL A 149 -9.41 -10.20 -13.30
CA VAL A 149 -9.32 -9.58 -14.63
C VAL A 149 -9.17 -10.67 -15.67
N LEU A 150 -10.13 -10.71 -16.59
CA LEU A 150 -10.11 -11.56 -17.76
C LEU A 150 -9.30 -10.86 -18.86
N LEU A 151 -8.23 -11.51 -19.32
CA LEU A 151 -7.49 -11.10 -20.52
C LEU A 151 -7.67 -12.15 -21.63
N GLY A 152 -7.36 -11.76 -22.86
CA GLY A 152 -7.52 -12.61 -24.04
C GLY A 152 -8.67 -12.15 -24.94
N TYR A 153 -9.11 -13.00 -25.86
CA TYR A 153 -10.09 -12.60 -26.87
C TYR A 153 -11.50 -12.34 -26.32
N MET A 154 -11.80 -12.85 -25.12
CA MET A 154 -13.05 -12.57 -24.38
C MET A 154 -12.92 -11.42 -23.39
N ASP A 155 -11.80 -10.67 -23.39
CA ASP A 155 -11.63 -9.49 -22.53
C ASP A 155 -12.84 -8.53 -22.70
N PRO A 156 -13.60 -8.25 -21.63
CA PRO A 156 -14.82 -7.46 -21.70
C PRO A 156 -14.56 -5.98 -22.02
N LYS A 157 -13.30 -5.54 -22.01
CA LYS A 157 -12.89 -4.17 -22.36
C LYS A 157 -12.71 -3.95 -23.86
N ILE A 158 -12.69 -5.01 -24.67
CA ILE A 158 -12.54 -4.89 -26.11
C ILE A 158 -13.74 -4.11 -26.70
N PRO A 159 -13.51 -3.00 -27.44
CA PRO A 159 -14.59 -2.24 -28.07
C PRO A 159 -15.39 -3.09 -29.09
N ASN A 160 -16.72 -2.98 -29.08
CA ASN A 160 -17.65 -3.63 -30.02
C ASN A 160 -17.58 -5.17 -30.05
N SER A 161 -17.80 -5.84 -28.91
CA SER A 161 -17.93 -7.29 -28.85
C SER A 161 -19.25 -7.77 -29.52
N GLU A 162 -19.26 -7.86 -30.85
CA GLU A 162 -20.27 -8.66 -31.55
C GLU A 162 -20.16 -10.13 -31.10
N ASN A 163 -21.29 -10.68 -30.65
CA ASN A 163 -21.43 -12.08 -30.29
C ASN A 163 -21.45 -12.92 -31.59
N GLY A 164 -20.30 -13.46 -31.96
CA GLY A 164 -20.15 -14.36 -33.11
C GLY A 164 -18.73 -14.93 -33.18
N TYR A 165 -18.60 -16.22 -33.49
CA TYR A 165 -17.31 -16.87 -33.70
C TYR A 165 -16.82 -16.55 -35.12
N ASP A 166 -15.78 -15.73 -35.21
CA ASP A 166 -15.06 -15.42 -36.45
C ASP A 166 -13.57 -15.44 -36.11
N PHE A 167 -12.85 -16.42 -36.65
CA PHE A 167 -11.45 -16.68 -36.36
C PHE A 167 -10.55 -15.46 -36.58
N SER A 168 -10.79 -14.69 -37.66
CA SER A 168 -10.00 -13.47 -37.94
C SER A 168 -10.30 -12.38 -36.92
N LYS A 169 -11.56 -12.23 -36.50
CA LYS A 169 -11.92 -11.28 -35.42
C LYS A 169 -11.32 -11.70 -34.08
N THR A 170 -11.16 -13.00 -33.81
CA THR A 170 -10.61 -13.48 -32.54
C THR A 170 -9.13 -13.12 -32.36
N ILE A 171 -8.34 -13.20 -33.44
CA ILE A 171 -6.93 -12.76 -33.44
C ILE A 171 -6.83 -11.26 -33.10
N GLU A 172 -7.67 -10.43 -33.71
CA GLU A 172 -7.70 -8.98 -33.49
C GLU A 172 -8.08 -8.63 -32.05
N LYS A 173 -9.05 -9.35 -31.48
CA LYS A 173 -9.48 -9.24 -30.08
C LYS A 173 -8.35 -9.58 -29.10
N ALA A 174 -7.68 -10.71 -29.30
CA ALA A 174 -6.56 -11.15 -28.47
C ALA A 174 -5.39 -10.15 -28.52
N ARG A 175 -5.06 -9.67 -29.73
CA ARG A 175 -4.04 -8.62 -29.94
C ARG A 175 -4.39 -7.33 -29.22
N TRP A 176 -5.66 -6.91 -29.27
CA TRP A 176 -6.11 -5.73 -28.55
C TRP A 176 -5.93 -5.91 -27.04
N SER A 177 -6.35 -7.06 -26.48
CA SER A 177 -6.21 -7.32 -25.04
C SER A 177 -4.74 -7.31 -24.61
N TYR A 178 -3.85 -8.00 -25.34
CA TYR A 178 -2.41 -7.98 -25.08
C TYR A 178 -1.80 -6.56 -25.11
N ASN A 179 -2.11 -5.80 -26.16
CA ASN A 179 -1.59 -4.45 -26.32
C ASN A 179 -2.15 -3.47 -25.27
N ASN A 180 -3.28 -3.77 -24.64
CA ASN A 180 -3.89 -2.92 -23.61
C ASN A 180 -3.79 -3.49 -22.19
N ALA A 181 -3.21 -4.68 -22.00
CA ALA A 181 -3.18 -5.39 -20.72
C ALA A 181 -2.65 -4.54 -19.56
N ILE A 182 -1.51 -3.83 -19.72
CA ILE A 182 -0.97 -2.94 -18.68
C ILE A 182 -2.00 -1.88 -18.28
N LYS A 183 -2.64 -1.22 -19.25
CA LYS A 183 -3.69 -0.24 -18.96
C LYS A 183 -4.87 -0.90 -18.25
N THR A 184 -5.38 -2.01 -18.76
CA THR A 184 -6.52 -2.74 -18.17
C THR A 184 -6.23 -3.12 -16.72
N LEU A 185 -5.07 -3.71 -16.43
CA LEU A 185 -4.69 -4.15 -15.09
C LEU A 185 -4.56 -2.97 -14.11
N ASN A 186 -3.94 -1.86 -14.53
CA ASN A 186 -3.80 -0.68 -13.68
C ASN A 186 -5.13 0.06 -13.48
N ASP A 187 -5.96 0.17 -14.52
CA ASP A 187 -7.31 0.74 -14.40
C ASP A 187 -8.15 -0.08 -13.40
N GLU A 188 -8.10 -1.41 -13.48
CA GLU A 188 -8.85 -2.29 -12.57
C GLU A 188 -8.32 -2.22 -11.12
N ALA A 189 -7.00 -2.15 -10.92
CA ALA A 189 -6.41 -1.92 -9.60
C ALA A 189 -6.76 -0.53 -9.03
N SER A 190 -6.83 0.50 -9.89
CA SER A 190 -7.15 1.88 -9.49
C SER A 190 -8.51 2.01 -8.81
N LYS A 191 -9.45 1.09 -9.09
CA LYS A 191 -10.79 1.08 -8.48
C LYS A 191 -10.73 0.91 -6.97
N TYR A 192 -9.71 0.27 -6.42
CA TYR A 192 -9.53 0.05 -4.98
C TYR A 192 -8.87 1.25 -4.26
N ASN A 193 -8.51 2.31 -4.98
CA ASN A 193 -7.88 3.49 -4.41
C ASN A 193 -8.86 4.28 -3.53
N ASN A 194 -8.54 4.43 -2.25
CA ASN A 194 -9.26 5.28 -1.32
C ASN A 194 -8.55 6.64 -1.28
N SER A 195 -9.13 7.64 -1.93
CA SER A 195 -8.53 8.98 -2.06
C SER A 195 -8.31 9.71 -0.74
N THR A 196 -8.85 9.22 0.38
CA THR A 196 -8.59 9.77 1.72
C THR A 196 -7.28 9.26 2.33
N LEU A 197 -6.76 8.12 1.83
CA LEU A 197 -5.55 7.47 2.34
C LEU A 197 -4.41 7.44 1.32
N SER A 198 -4.73 7.41 0.02
CA SER A 198 -3.78 7.19 -1.06
C SER A 198 -4.11 8.03 -2.30
N ASP A 199 -3.08 8.49 -2.99
CA ASP A 199 -3.25 9.28 -4.23
C ASP A 199 -3.24 8.41 -5.50
N ARG A 200 -2.88 7.13 -5.37
CA ARG A 200 -2.75 6.19 -6.48
C ARG A 200 -2.81 4.74 -6.01
N ALA A 201 -3.53 3.92 -6.80
CA ALA A 201 -3.40 2.47 -6.77
C ALA A 201 -2.97 1.96 -8.15
N ARG A 202 -2.11 0.94 -8.18
CA ARG A 202 -1.58 0.28 -9.39
C ARG A 202 -1.57 -1.23 -9.24
N CYS A 203 -1.55 -1.96 -10.34
CA CYS A 203 -1.29 -3.39 -10.28
C CYS A 203 0.20 -3.62 -9.97
N ILE A 204 0.51 -4.58 -9.09
CA ILE A 204 1.90 -5.02 -8.88
C ILE A 204 2.52 -5.44 -10.22
N GLY A 205 3.84 -5.26 -10.35
CA GLY A 205 4.59 -5.55 -11.58
C GLY A 205 4.55 -4.41 -12.61
N SER A 206 3.76 -3.36 -12.39
CA SER A 206 3.85 -2.14 -13.18
C SER A 206 5.09 -1.32 -12.81
N ASN A 207 5.54 -0.43 -13.69
CA ASN A 207 6.64 0.47 -13.34
C ASN A 207 6.23 1.43 -12.20
N TYR A 208 6.99 1.43 -11.10
CA TYR A 208 6.65 2.19 -9.89
C TYR A 208 6.56 3.71 -10.09
N GLN A 209 7.30 4.29 -11.04
CA GLN A 209 7.22 5.73 -11.34
C GLN A 209 6.03 6.03 -12.25
N ASN A 210 5.87 5.25 -13.31
CA ASN A 210 4.81 5.39 -14.29
C ASN A 210 4.12 4.03 -14.50
N PRO A 211 3.02 3.73 -13.77
CA PRO A 211 2.36 2.43 -13.85
C PRO A 211 1.88 2.05 -15.26
N TYR A 212 1.59 3.05 -16.09
CA TYR A 212 1.14 2.89 -17.48
C TYR A 212 2.30 2.92 -18.48
N LYS A 213 3.55 2.66 -18.05
CA LYS A 213 4.71 2.61 -18.95
C LYS A 213 4.55 1.44 -19.93
N GLU A 214 4.51 1.78 -21.20
CA GLU A 214 4.37 0.83 -22.31
C GLU A 214 5.68 0.65 -23.07
N SER A 215 5.90 -0.53 -23.61
CA SER A 215 6.95 -0.80 -24.59
C SER A 215 6.54 -0.30 -25.98
N SER A 216 7.53 -0.14 -26.86
CA SER A 216 7.30 0.16 -28.27
C SER A 216 6.60 -1.00 -29.00
N MET A 217 5.97 -0.70 -30.14
CA MET A 217 5.40 -1.70 -31.06
C MET A 217 6.50 -2.43 -31.82
N SER A 218 7.27 -3.27 -31.15
CA SER A 218 8.39 -4.04 -31.71
C SER A 218 8.08 -5.52 -31.94
N GLY A 219 6.99 -6.04 -31.37
CA GLY A 219 6.54 -7.42 -31.59
C GLY A 219 5.83 -7.59 -32.93
N TRP A 220 5.88 -8.81 -33.48
CA TRP A 220 5.29 -9.28 -34.75
C TRP A 220 4.83 -8.18 -35.72
N ASN A 221 5.65 -7.87 -36.73
CA ASN A 221 5.33 -6.89 -37.78
C ASN A 221 4.86 -5.52 -37.23
N ARG A 222 5.34 -5.12 -36.03
CA ARG A 222 4.96 -3.90 -35.30
C ARG A 222 3.48 -3.83 -34.94
N LYS A 223 2.84 -4.98 -34.78
CA LYS A 223 1.42 -5.10 -34.39
C LYS A 223 1.23 -5.52 -32.93
N LEU A 224 2.30 -5.98 -32.28
CA LEU A 224 2.32 -6.27 -30.84
C LEU A 224 3.32 -5.35 -30.12
N LYS A 225 2.98 -5.00 -28.88
CA LYS A 225 3.94 -4.38 -27.95
C LYS A 225 5.05 -5.36 -27.61
N GLY A 226 6.25 -4.84 -27.40
CA GLY A 226 7.42 -5.65 -27.03
C GLY A 226 7.40 -6.08 -25.56
N GLU A 227 8.38 -6.90 -25.18
CA GLU A 227 8.71 -7.21 -23.80
C GLU A 227 9.13 -5.96 -23.01
N ASP A 228 9.03 -6.03 -21.68
CA ASP A 228 9.46 -4.96 -20.80
C ASP A 228 10.06 -5.48 -19.48
N SER A 229 10.63 -4.57 -18.70
CA SER A 229 11.22 -4.85 -17.38
C SER A 229 10.49 -4.10 -16.26
N ASN A 230 9.21 -3.78 -16.47
CA ASN A 230 8.44 -2.98 -15.53
C ASN A 230 8.35 -3.64 -14.15
N SER A 231 8.25 -4.96 -14.11
CA SER A 231 8.02 -5.73 -12.89
C SER A 231 9.26 -6.02 -12.07
N SER A 232 10.47 -5.87 -12.63
CA SER A 232 11.71 -6.34 -12.00
C SER A 232 11.94 -5.77 -10.59
N GLN A 233 11.56 -4.52 -10.33
CA GLN A 233 11.74 -3.91 -9.01
C GLN A 233 10.74 -4.42 -7.97
N ASP A 234 9.48 -4.62 -8.38
CA ASP A 234 8.44 -5.16 -7.52
C ASP A 234 8.76 -6.63 -7.19
N GLU A 235 9.16 -7.41 -8.20
CA GLU A 235 9.59 -8.81 -8.06
C GLU A 235 10.77 -8.94 -7.08
N GLN A 236 11.85 -8.16 -7.28
CA GLN A 236 13.00 -8.17 -6.37
C GLN A 236 12.61 -7.81 -4.93
N ARG A 237 11.69 -6.85 -4.76
CA ARG A 237 11.24 -6.42 -3.43
C ARG A 237 10.40 -7.49 -2.75
N LEU A 238 9.45 -8.10 -3.46
CA LEU A 238 8.64 -9.20 -2.94
C LEU A 238 9.49 -10.40 -2.57
N ASN A 239 10.50 -10.74 -3.39
CA ASN A 239 11.46 -11.81 -3.09
C ASN A 239 12.23 -11.52 -1.80
N ALA A 240 12.74 -10.30 -1.64
CA ALA A 240 13.50 -9.91 -0.46
C ALA A 240 12.66 -9.88 0.83
N LEU A 241 11.35 -9.65 0.72
CA LEU A 241 10.43 -9.73 1.85
C LEU A 241 9.99 -11.17 2.17
N ASN A 242 10.38 -12.15 1.34
CA ASN A 242 9.87 -13.53 1.39
C ASN A 242 8.33 -13.59 1.23
N GLU A 243 7.75 -12.63 0.51
CA GLU A 243 6.30 -12.45 0.34
C GLU A 243 5.82 -12.81 -1.07
N TYR A 244 6.69 -13.47 -1.84
CA TYR A 244 6.35 -13.96 -3.18
C TYR A 244 5.18 -14.98 -3.15
N ASN A 245 5.05 -15.71 -2.03
CA ASN A 245 4.02 -16.73 -1.77
C ASN A 245 3.07 -16.34 -0.64
N LEU A 246 2.62 -15.09 -0.63
CA LEU A 246 1.55 -14.65 0.26
C LEU A 246 0.30 -15.54 0.05
N LYS A 247 -0.01 -16.28 1.12
CA LYS A 247 -1.12 -17.21 1.41
C LYS A 247 -2.13 -17.47 0.27
N ASN A 248 -2.45 -18.76 0.09
CA ASN A 248 -3.65 -19.32 -0.59
C ASN A 248 -3.53 -19.75 -2.06
N ASN A 249 -2.32 -19.99 -2.61
CA ASN A 249 -2.15 -20.54 -3.96
C ASN A 249 -2.88 -19.73 -5.06
N GLU A 250 -3.03 -18.42 -4.88
CA GLU A 250 -3.80 -17.59 -5.79
C GLU A 250 -2.93 -17.10 -6.94
N ILE A 251 -3.40 -17.35 -8.17
CA ILE A 251 -2.74 -16.82 -9.37
C ILE A 251 -3.16 -15.36 -9.56
N TYR A 252 -2.17 -14.46 -9.69
CA TYR A 252 -2.41 -13.04 -9.92
C TYR A 252 -1.53 -12.46 -11.02
N TRP A 253 -2.05 -11.43 -11.69
CA TRP A 253 -1.35 -10.72 -12.75
C TRP A 253 -0.19 -9.87 -12.23
N LEU A 254 0.92 -9.87 -12.97
CA LEU A 254 1.94 -8.82 -12.95
C LEU A 254 1.73 -7.93 -14.17
N SER A 255 1.67 -6.62 -13.98
CA SER A 255 1.46 -5.65 -15.06
C SER A 255 2.72 -5.39 -15.90
N SER A 256 3.23 -6.43 -16.55
CA SER A 256 4.49 -6.49 -17.30
C SER A 256 4.43 -7.56 -18.39
N ARG A 257 5.17 -7.37 -19.48
CA ARG A 257 5.20 -8.28 -20.64
C ARG A 257 6.48 -9.07 -20.72
N THR A 258 6.38 -10.27 -21.26
CA THR A 258 7.54 -11.04 -21.70
C THR A 258 7.19 -11.86 -22.94
N GLY A 259 8.19 -12.47 -23.56
CA GLY A 259 8.00 -13.41 -24.65
C GLY A 259 8.91 -14.61 -24.51
N TYR A 260 8.58 -15.67 -25.25
CA TYR A 260 9.35 -16.91 -25.26
C TYR A 260 9.42 -17.44 -26.69
N ALA A 261 10.63 -17.83 -27.11
CA ALA A 261 10.84 -18.49 -28.38
C ALA A 261 10.74 -20.01 -28.20
N GLY A 262 9.70 -20.61 -28.78
CA GLY A 262 9.57 -22.05 -28.96
C GLY A 262 10.29 -22.55 -30.21
N ALA A 263 10.11 -23.84 -30.53
CA ALA A 263 10.74 -24.46 -31.69
C ALA A 263 10.25 -23.86 -33.02
N ASP A 264 8.94 -23.66 -33.16
CA ASP A 264 8.28 -23.18 -34.39
C ASP A 264 7.38 -21.96 -34.13
N GLU A 265 7.41 -21.40 -32.92
CA GLU A 265 6.47 -20.36 -32.45
C GLU A 265 7.15 -19.35 -31.55
N TYR A 266 6.62 -18.12 -31.49
CA TYR A 266 6.97 -17.11 -30.50
C TYR A 266 5.74 -16.70 -29.70
N PHE A 267 5.82 -16.84 -28.38
CA PHE A 267 4.72 -16.61 -27.46
C PHE A 267 4.81 -15.21 -26.85
N HIS A 268 3.66 -14.53 -26.78
CA HIS A 268 3.55 -13.19 -26.22
C HIS A 268 2.71 -13.21 -24.94
N TYR A 269 3.37 -12.93 -23.82
CA TYR A 269 2.83 -13.16 -22.49
C TYR A 269 2.59 -11.89 -21.70
N ILE A 270 1.58 -11.95 -20.83
CA ILE A 270 1.46 -11.09 -19.64
C ILE A 270 1.93 -11.93 -18.45
N ARG A 271 2.82 -11.37 -17.64
CA ARG A 271 3.42 -12.07 -16.51
C ARG A 271 2.36 -12.36 -15.41
N CYS A 272 2.45 -13.49 -14.72
CA CYS A 272 1.67 -13.77 -13.50
C CYS A 272 2.47 -14.62 -12.48
N VAL A 273 1.97 -14.72 -11.25
CA VAL A 273 2.60 -15.48 -10.14
C VAL A 273 1.60 -16.50 -9.56
N GLY A 274 2.01 -17.76 -9.30
CA GLY A 274 1.20 -18.83 -8.67
C GLY A 274 1.91 -20.19 -8.51
N GLU A 275 1.34 -21.13 -7.71
CA GLU A 275 1.87 -22.49 -7.49
C GLU A 275 1.48 -23.47 -8.63
N GLY A 276 2.39 -24.38 -9.02
CA GLY A 276 2.10 -25.46 -9.98
C GLY A 276 2.33 -25.11 -11.46
N VAL A 277 3.04 -24.01 -11.71
CA VAL A 277 3.48 -23.64 -13.05
C VAL A 277 4.96 -24.00 -13.21
N ASP A 278 5.36 -24.56 -14.36
CA ASP A 278 6.70 -25.12 -14.58
C ASP A 278 7.79 -24.04 -14.55
N LEU A 279 8.69 -24.12 -13.57
CA LEU A 279 9.74 -23.14 -13.27
C LEU A 279 11.11 -23.72 -13.66
N SER A 280 11.62 -23.40 -14.85
CA SER A 280 12.97 -23.81 -15.29
C SER A 280 14.01 -22.67 -15.22
N PRO A 281 15.31 -23.00 -15.00
CA PRO A 281 16.27 -22.15 -14.29
C PRO A 281 17.04 -21.16 -15.18
N GLN A 282 16.31 -20.30 -15.91
CA GLN A 282 16.84 -18.98 -16.32
C GLN A 282 16.09 -17.85 -15.60
N SER A 283 15.83 -18.15 -14.32
CA SER A 283 15.43 -17.34 -13.16
C SER A 283 13.94 -17.07 -12.95
N ASP A 284 13.42 -17.72 -11.91
CA ASP A 284 12.55 -17.15 -10.88
C ASP A 284 11.15 -16.64 -11.29
N PHE A 285 10.17 -17.54 -11.11
CA PHE A 285 8.78 -17.27 -10.68
C PHE A 285 7.89 -16.38 -11.56
N VAL A 286 7.68 -16.76 -12.82
CA VAL A 286 6.60 -16.22 -13.64
C VAL A 286 5.94 -17.35 -14.44
N SER A 287 4.64 -17.54 -14.24
CA SER A 287 3.80 -18.31 -15.17
C SER A 287 3.29 -17.40 -16.27
N PHE A 288 3.00 -17.99 -17.42
CA PHE A 288 2.63 -17.21 -18.58
C PHE A 288 1.41 -17.81 -19.27
N ASP A 289 0.35 -17.01 -19.42
CA ASP A 289 -0.69 -17.31 -20.40
C ASP A 289 -0.47 -16.41 -21.59
N ASP A 290 -0.17 -17.03 -22.72
CA ASP A 290 0.02 -16.33 -23.98
C ASP A 290 -1.34 -15.81 -24.39
N LEU A 291 -1.40 -14.51 -24.60
CA LEU A 291 -2.57 -13.92 -25.21
C LEU A 291 -2.46 -14.00 -26.74
N CYS A 292 -1.23 -14.11 -27.27
CA CYS A 292 -0.95 -14.20 -28.70
C CYS A 292 0.23 -15.15 -28.98
N ILE A 293 0.17 -15.90 -30.08
CA ILE A 293 1.21 -16.81 -30.56
C ILE A 293 1.54 -16.44 -32.00
N VAL A 294 2.82 -16.43 -32.38
CA VAL A 294 3.25 -16.18 -33.76
C VAL A 294 3.96 -17.42 -34.28
N GLU A 295 3.43 -18.06 -35.31
CA GLU A 295 4.01 -19.29 -35.89
C GLU A 295 5.08 -18.94 -36.95
N TYR A 296 6.06 -19.83 -37.13
CA TYR A 296 7.06 -19.74 -38.20
C TYR A 296 6.38 -19.85 -39.57
N GLY A 297 6.28 -18.71 -40.26
CA GLY A 297 5.39 -18.53 -41.42
C GLY A 297 4.63 -17.19 -41.41
N ASP A 298 4.83 -16.38 -40.36
CA ASP A 298 4.25 -15.05 -40.16
C ASP A 298 2.74 -15.03 -39.88
N SER A 299 2.13 -16.18 -39.59
CA SER A 299 0.76 -16.28 -39.10
C SER A 299 0.67 -15.91 -37.62
N LEU A 300 -0.19 -14.95 -37.29
CA LEU A 300 -0.58 -14.67 -35.91
C LEU A 300 -1.72 -15.62 -35.54
N ASN A 301 -1.50 -16.38 -34.48
CA ASN A 301 -2.47 -17.22 -33.81
C ASN A 301 -2.78 -16.64 -32.41
N TYR A 302 -3.80 -17.16 -31.75
CA TYR A 302 -4.16 -16.76 -30.38
C TYR A 302 -4.36 -18.00 -29.54
N ASN A 303 -4.10 -17.86 -28.24
CA ASN A 303 -4.46 -18.92 -27.32
C ASN A 303 -5.98 -18.91 -27.10
N TYR A 304 -6.60 -20.09 -27.16
CA TYR A 304 -8.02 -20.25 -26.81
C TYR A 304 -8.28 -20.05 -25.30
N GLN A 305 -7.23 -19.94 -24.50
CA GLN A 305 -7.32 -19.64 -23.09
C GLN A 305 -7.67 -18.16 -22.86
N ASN A 306 -8.66 -17.93 -22.00
CA ASN A 306 -9.02 -16.60 -21.52
C ASN A 306 -8.69 -16.56 -20.04
N PRO A 307 -7.42 -16.31 -19.68
CA PRO A 307 -6.97 -16.37 -18.31
C PRO A 307 -7.67 -15.30 -17.47
N MET A 308 -8.13 -15.73 -16.29
CA MET A 308 -8.88 -14.90 -15.37
C MET A 308 -8.22 -14.96 -14.00
N PHE A 309 -7.24 -14.07 -13.79
CA PHE A 309 -6.46 -14.02 -12.57
C PHE A 309 -6.80 -12.82 -11.71
N LYS A 310 -6.41 -12.89 -10.45
CA LYS A 310 -6.64 -11.82 -9.50
C LYS A 310 -5.65 -10.67 -9.70
N LEU A 311 -5.90 -9.57 -9.00
CA LEU A 311 -5.00 -8.43 -8.90
C LEU A 311 -4.37 -8.37 -7.51
N ARG A 312 -3.11 -7.95 -7.45
CA ARG A 312 -2.48 -7.53 -6.19
C ARG A 312 -2.18 -6.03 -6.28
N PRO A 313 -3.03 -5.17 -5.69
CA PRO A 313 -2.86 -3.73 -5.79
C PRO A 313 -1.71 -3.24 -4.90
N VAL A 314 -1.06 -2.18 -5.37
CA VAL A 314 -0.09 -1.37 -4.62
C VAL A 314 -0.67 0.02 -4.46
N PHE A 315 -0.69 0.53 -3.24
CA PHE A 315 -1.25 1.84 -2.89
C PHE A 315 -0.13 2.79 -2.49
N ARG A 316 -0.09 3.97 -3.10
CA ARG A 316 0.82 5.06 -2.69
C ARG A 316 0.10 5.96 -1.70
N LEU A 317 0.55 5.90 -0.45
CA LEU A 317 -0.08 6.63 0.64
C LEU A 317 0.15 8.14 0.51
N LEU A 318 -0.81 8.93 0.96
CA LEU A 318 -0.65 10.38 1.10
C LEU A 318 0.40 10.69 2.19
N PRO A 319 1.17 11.78 2.06
CA PRO A 319 2.26 12.09 2.99
C PRO A 319 1.77 12.41 4.42
N ASP A 320 0.56 12.96 4.55
CA ASP A 320 0.02 13.44 5.82
C ASP A 320 -0.74 12.36 6.61
N ILE A 321 -0.83 11.14 6.09
CA ILE A 321 -1.47 10.02 6.79
C ILE A 321 -0.76 9.75 8.10
N LYS A 322 -1.55 9.46 9.13
CA LYS A 322 -1.09 9.10 10.46
C LYS A 322 -1.45 7.67 10.78
N ILE A 323 -0.75 7.09 11.74
CA ILE A 323 -1.16 5.85 12.38
C ILE A 323 -2.19 6.22 13.47
N LYS A 324 -3.21 5.40 13.65
CA LYS A 324 -4.24 5.54 14.68
C LYS A 324 -3.98 4.59 15.85
N SER A 325 -3.58 3.37 15.53
CA SER A 325 -3.35 2.26 16.46
C SER A 325 -2.57 1.14 15.78
N GLY A 326 -2.23 0.09 16.53
CA GLY A 326 -1.45 -1.05 16.05
C GLY A 326 0.04 -0.94 16.34
N ASP A 327 0.74 -2.06 16.24
CA ASP A 327 2.20 -2.15 16.40
C ASP A 327 2.91 -2.58 15.10
N GLY A 328 2.14 -2.80 14.03
CA GLY A 328 2.66 -3.17 12.72
C GLY A 328 3.01 -4.65 12.60
N SER A 329 2.74 -5.48 13.62
CA SER A 329 2.82 -6.93 13.50
C SER A 329 1.65 -7.48 12.67
N TYR A 330 1.76 -8.75 12.26
CA TYR A 330 0.71 -9.41 11.48
C TYR A 330 -0.63 -9.48 12.23
N ASP A 331 -0.59 -9.77 13.52
CA ASP A 331 -1.78 -9.90 14.38
C ASP A 331 -2.34 -8.54 14.82
N ASN A 332 -1.53 -7.49 14.77
CA ASN A 332 -1.90 -6.14 15.18
C ASN A 332 -1.35 -5.08 14.20
N PRO A 333 -1.82 -5.09 12.94
CA PRO A 333 -1.31 -4.21 11.90
C PRO A 333 -1.59 -2.74 12.21
N TYR A 334 -0.79 -1.84 11.64
CA TYR A 334 -1.04 -0.41 11.78
C TYR A 334 -2.37 -0.01 11.13
N ILE A 335 -3.21 0.69 11.88
CA ILE A 335 -4.46 1.28 11.38
C ILE A 335 -4.19 2.70 10.93
N LEU A 336 -4.54 3.05 9.68
CA LEU A 336 -4.31 4.38 9.13
C LEU A 336 -5.43 5.36 9.46
N LYS A 337 -5.08 6.64 9.54
CA LYS A 337 -6.00 7.78 9.72
C LYS A 337 -5.55 8.95 8.82
N PRO A 338 -6.48 9.63 8.13
CA PRO A 338 -6.21 10.89 7.44
C PRO A 338 -5.78 12.03 8.36
#